data_AF-A0A2E6AW61-F1
#
_entry.id   AF-A0A2E6AW61-F1
#
_cell.length_a   1.000
_cell.length_b   1.000
_cell.length_c   1.000
_cell.angle_alpha   90.00
_cell.angle_beta   90.00
_cell.angle_gamma   90.00
#
_symmetry.space_group_name_H-M   'P 1'
#
loop_
_entity.id
_entity.type
_entity.pdbx_description
1 polymer ?
#
loop_
_entity_poly.entity_id
_entity_poly.type
_entity_poly.pdbx_seq_one_letter_code
_entity_poly.pdbx_strand_id
1 'polypeptide(L)' 'MKKIFLEILRWSLRFHGLFHIGHVYSDIIVGNWIGVGIGSYIISVELLSSFLIPNEHVHFKTFKTEVHEKCD' A
#
# COMPACT_ATOMS: atom_id res chain seq x y z
N MET A 1 -1.08 10.01 -17.94
CA MET A 1 -1.74 8.79 -17.44
C MET A 1 -0.97 8.14 -16.28
N LYS A 2 0.33 7.82 -16.42
CA LYS A 2 1.14 7.20 -15.36
C LYS A 2 1.17 7.98 -14.03
N LYS A 3 1.33 9.31 -14.08
CA LYS A 3 1.29 10.19 -12.89
C LYS A 3 -0.06 10.14 -12.17
N ILE A 4 -1.17 10.28 -12.90
CA ILE A 4 -2.52 10.23 -12.32
C ILE A 4 -2.78 8.86 -11.69
N PHE A 5 -2.41 7.78 -12.37
CA PHE A 5 -2.54 6.43 -11.83
C PHE A 5 -1.73 6.24 -10.54
N LEU A 6 -0.46 6.68 -10.51
CA LEU A 6 0.37 6.60 -9.30
C LEU A 6 -0.20 7.42 -8.14
N GLU A 7 -0.72 8.62 -8.42
CA GLU A 7 -1.39 9.43 -7.40
C GLU A 7 -2.66 8.73 -6.88
N ILE A 8 -3.49 8.16 -7.76
CA ILE A 8 -4.66 7.37 -7.35
C ILE A 8 -4.23 6.16 -6.52
N LEU A 9 -3.16 5.46 -6.91
CA LEU A 9 -2.65 4.28 -6.19
C LEU A 9 -2.16 4.66 -4.79
N ARG A 10 -1.38 5.73 -4.66
CA ARG A 10 -0.89 6.24 -3.36
C ARG A 10 -2.04 6.64 -2.45
N TRP A 11 -3.02 7.37 -2.97
CA TRP A 11 -4.21 7.76 -2.21
C TRP A 11 -5.06 6.55 -1.83
N SER A 12 -5.25 5.60 -2.76
CA SER A 12 -5.96 4.35 -2.50
C SER A 12 -5.35 3.57 -1.33
N LEU A 13 -4.02 3.43 -1.29
CA LEU A 13 -3.30 2.77 -0.19
C LEU A 13 -3.50 3.49 1.15
N ARG A 14 -3.53 4.82 1.17
CA ARG A 14 -3.81 5.59 2.39
C ARG A 14 -5.24 5.36 2.89
N PHE A 15 -6.22 5.40 1.98
CA PHE A 15 -7.62 5.16 2.35
C PHE A 15 -7.85 3.70 2.78
N HIS A 16 -7.20 2.74 2.13
CA HIS A 16 -7.26 1.34 2.53
C HIS A 16 -6.74 1.13 3.95
N GLY A 17 -5.58 1.72 4.28
CA GLY A 17 -5.03 1.69 5.63
C GLY A 17 -6.00 2.28 6.67
N LEU A 18 -6.72 3.35 6.32
CA LEU A 18 -7.76 3.91 7.20
C LEU A 18 -8.92 2.93 7.42
N PHE A 19 -9.32 2.14 6.41
CA PHE A 19 -10.38 1.14 6.56
C PHE A 19 -9.97 -0.03 7.46
N HIS A 20 -8.70 -0.39 7.52
CA HIS A 20 -8.20 -1.38 8.48
C HIS A 20 -8.28 -0.93 9.94
N ILE A 21 -8.43 0.37 10.22
CA ILE A 21 -8.65 0.86 11.59
C ILE A 21 -9.94 0.27 12.19
N GLY A 22 -10.99 0.09 11.39
CA GLY A 22 -12.24 -0.54 11.84
C GLY A 22 -12.03 -2.00 12.26
N HIS A 23 -11.19 -2.74 11.53
CA HIS A 23 -10.82 -4.11 11.88
C HIS A 23 -10.00 -4.17 13.17
N VAL A 24 -8.97 -3.32 13.30
CA VAL A 24 -8.16 -3.24 14.52
C VAL A 24 -9.02 -2.86 15.73
N TYR A 25 -9.93 -1.89 15.58
CA TYR A 25 -10.86 -1.50 16.64
C TYR A 25 -11.78 -2.66 17.04
N SER A 26 -12.36 -3.36 16.06
CA SER A 26 -13.21 -4.53 16.31
C SER A 26 -12.44 -5.61 17.08
N ASP A 27 -11.19 -5.90 16.68
CA ASP A 27 -10.33 -6.90 17.32
C ASP A 27 -9.94 -6.51 18.76
N ILE A 28 -9.71 -5.21 19.02
CA ILE A 28 -9.50 -4.70 20.39
C ILE A 28 -10.72 -4.99 21.27
N ILE A 29 -11.93 -4.70 20.78
CA ILE A 29 -13.18 -4.87 21.54
C ILE A 29 -13.43 -6.34 21.89
N VAL A 30 -13.12 -7.28 20.99
CA VAL A 30 -13.30 -8.72 21.23
C VAL A 30 -12.08 -9.41 21.84
N GLY A 31 -11.00 -8.66 22.14
CA GLY A 31 -9.78 -9.20 22.75
C GLY A 31 -8.90 -10.06 21.83
N ASN A 32 -9.07 -9.95 20.51
CA ASN A 32 -8.31 -10.71 19.51
C ASN A 32 -6.95 -10.05 19.20
N TRP A 33 -5.96 -10.24 20.08
CA TRP A 33 -4.65 -9.58 19.95
C TRP A 33 -3.84 -10.00 18.70
N ILE A 34 -4.06 -11.21 18.17
CA ILE A 34 -3.44 -11.62 16.90
C ILE A 34 -3.98 -10.77 15.75
N GLY A 35 -5.31 -10.56 15.73
CA GLY A 35 -5.96 -9.67 14.75
C GLY A 35 -5.47 -8.23 14.85
N VAL A 36 -5.36 -7.69 16.07
CA VAL A 36 -4.76 -6.36 16.31
C VAL A 36 -3.36 -6.26 15.72
N GLY A 37 -2.52 -7.28 15.94
CA GLY A 37 -1.16 -7.32 15.41
C GLY A 37 -1.11 -7.34 13.88
N ILE A 38 -1.89 -8.22 13.25
CA ILE A 38 -1.96 -8.34 11.79
C ILE A 38 -2.50 -7.05 11.16
N GLY A 39 -3.61 -6.52 11.69
CA GLY A 39 -4.21 -5.28 11.18
C GLY A 39 -3.25 -4.09 11.29
N SER A 40 -2.57 -3.95 12.42
CA SER A 40 -1.57 -2.88 12.62
C SER A 40 -0.36 -3.02 11.67
N TYR A 41 0.08 -4.27 11.42
CA TYR A 41 1.15 -4.54 10.47
C TYR A 41 0.74 -4.16 9.04
N ILE A 42 -0.48 -4.53 8.60
CA ILE A 42 -0.98 -4.19 7.26
C ILE A 42 -1.07 -2.68 7.08
N ILE A 43 -1.67 -1.96 8.05
CA ILE A 43 -1.75 -0.49 8.01
C ILE A 43 -0.35 0.12 7.84
N SER A 44 0.65 -0.41 8.56
CA SER A 44 2.04 0.05 8.46
C SER A 44 2.61 -0.17 7.06
N VAL A 45 2.43 -1.36 6.49
CA VAL A 45 2.88 -1.69 5.12
C VAL A 45 2.22 -0.78 4.08
N GLU A 46 0.94 -0.50 4.21
CA GLU A 46 0.19 0.32 3.25
C GLU A 46 0.57 1.80 3.31
N LEU A 47 0.72 2.34 4.52
CA LEU A 47 1.19 3.69 4.72
C LEU A 47 2.60 3.85 4.15
N LEU A 48 3.53 2.96 4.50
CA LEU A 48 4.89 2.97 3.98
C LEU A 48 4.90 2.86 2.46
N SER A 49 4.15 1.93 1.89
CA SER A 49 4.04 1.77 0.43
C SER A 49 3.47 3.02 -0.24
N SER A 50 2.53 3.73 0.39
CA SER A 50 1.96 4.96 -0.16
C SER A 50 2.99 6.10 -0.34
N PHE A 51 4.08 6.08 0.44
CA PHE A 51 5.19 7.04 0.31
C PHE A 51 6.34 6.49 -0.52
N LEU A 52 6.62 5.19 -0.37
CA LEU A 52 7.80 4.53 -0.93
C LEU A 52 7.59 4.01 -2.35
N ILE A 53 6.36 3.93 -2.86
CA ILE A 53 6.13 3.62 -4.29
C ILE A 53 6.86 4.67 -5.12
N PRO A 54 7.92 4.27 -5.84
CA PRO A 54 8.81 5.23 -6.45
C PRO A 54 8.18 5.76 -7.75
N ASN A 55 8.66 6.91 -8.23
CA ASN A 55 8.16 7.54 -9.48
C ASN A 55 8.67 6.81 -10.74
N GLU A 56 8.86 5.50 -10.67
CA GLU A 56 9.60 4.77 -11.68
C GLU A 56 8.76 4.37 -12.88
N HIS A 57 9.46 4.27 -14.01
CA HIS A 57 8.93 3.76 -15.23
C HIS A 57 8.92 2.22 -15.20
N VAL A 58 7.74 1.65 -14.99
CA VAL A 58 7.51 0.21 -15.19
C VAL A 58 7.51 -0.12 -16.69
N HIS A 59 8.47 -0.92 -17.15
CA HIS A 59 8.53 -1.50 -18.49
C HIS A 59 8.06 -2.96 -18.42
N PHE A 60 6.91 -3.24 -19.02
CA PHE A 60 6.37 -4.59 -19.12
C PHE A 60 7.10 -5.35 -20.23
N LYS A 61 8.12 -6.14 -19.86
CA LYS A 61 8.66 -7.19 -20.73
C LYS A 61 7.97 -8.51 -20.41
N THR A 62 7.88 -9.39 -21.41
CA THR A 62 7.10 -10.64 -21.39
C THR A 62 7.46 -11.59 -20.24
N PHE A 63 8.70 -11.55 -19.74
CA PHE A 63 9.20 -12.48 -18.71
C PHE A 63 9.54 -11.84 -17.38
N LYS A 64 9.87 -10.54 -17.35
CA LYS A 64 10.22 -9.80 -16.13
C LYS A 64 9.96 -8.32 -16.33
N THR A 65 9.19 -7.73 -15.43
CA THR A 65 8.95 -6.30 -15.43
C THR A 65 10.20 -5.57 -14.91
N GLU A 66 10.69 -4.59 -15.66
CA GLU A 66 11.78 -3.71 -15.24
C GLU A 66 11.19 -2.41 -14.66
N VAL A 67 11.83 -1.89 -13.61
CA VAL A 67 11.40 -0.68 -12.90
C VAL A 67 12.63 0.21 -12.75
N HIS A 68 12.55 1.45 -13.22
CA HIS A 68 13.67 2.40 -13.22
C HIS A 68 13.19 3.85 -13.20
N GLU A 69 13.88 4.73 -12.47
CA GLU A 69 13.48 6.12 -12.24
C GLU A 69 13.54 7.02 -13.50
N LYS A 70 14.39 6.68 -14.48
CA LYS A 70 14.48 7.34 -15.78
C LYS A 70 14.51 6.31 -16.89
N CYS A 71 13.90 6.63 -18.03
CA CYS A 71 14.14 5.89 -19.27
C CYS A 71 15.49 6.37 -19.83
N ASP A 72 16.34 5.44 -20.24
CA ASP A 72 17.43 5.73 -21.19
C ASP A 72 16.86 5.96 -22.60
#